data_AF-A0A4R2CU63-F1
#
_entry.id   AF-A0A4R2CU63-F1
#
_cell.length_a   1.000
_cell.length_b   1.000
_cell.length_c   1.000
_cell.angle_alpha   90.00
_cell.angle_beta   90.00
_cell.angle_gamma   90.00
#
_symmetry.space_group_name_H-M   'P 1'
#
loop_
_entity.id
_entity.type
_entity.pdbx_description
1 polymer ?
#
loop_
_entity_poly.entity_id
_entity_poly.type
_entity_poly.pdbx_seq_one_letter_code
_entity_poly.pdbx_strand_id
1 'polypeptide(L)'
;MSDTQAQSAKQQVRSTQQIEADIAATRARLASTVDELVDRAHPKNVVKRQVEQAKAQVFDERGELRTQKLIAVGGAVVGVVGMLLMIRRLVGRR
;
A
#
# COMPACT_ATOMS: atom_id res chain seq x y z
N MET A 1 24.88 -31.92 42.03
CA MET A 1 24.81 -31.81 40.56
C MET A 1 23.43 -32.22 39.99
N SER A 2 22.37 -32.25 40.81
CA SER A 2 21.05 -32.77 40.40
C SER A 2 20.02 -31.67 40.09
N ASP A 3 20.17 -30.49 40.69
CA ASP A 3 19.24 -29.35 40.50
C ASP A 3 19.38 -28.68 39.12
N THR A 4 20.53 -28.89 38.47
CA THR A 4 20.83 -28.31 37.15
C THR A 4 20.06 -29.03 36.02
N GLN A 5 19.73 -30.32 36.16
CA GLN A 5 18.99 -31.07 35.13
C GLN A 5 17.48 -30.77 35.14
N ALA A 6 16.91 -30.41 36.30
CA ALA A 6 15.51 -30.04 36.42
C ALA A 6 15.19 -28.66 35.80
N GLN A 7 16.19 -27.77 35.70
CA GLN A 7 16.05 -26.46 35.03
C GLN A 7 16.21 -26.56 33.51
N SER A 8 16.99 -27.51 32.99
CA SER A 8 17.20 -27.70 31.55
C SER A 8 15.93 -28.10 30.77
N ALA A 9 14.99 -28.82 31.40
CA ALA A 9 13.67 -29.11 30.83
C ALA A 9 12.69 -27.91 30.90
N LYS A 10 12.89 -26.97 31.83
CA LYS A 10 12.18 -25.68 31.90
C LYS A 10 12.70 -24.65 30.89
N GLN A 11 13.90 -24.88 30.35
CA GLN A 11 14.64 -23.97 29.45
C GLN A 11 14.67 -24.45 27.99
N GLN A 12 14.33 -25.69 27.70
CA GLN A 12 14.30 -26.21 26.34
C GLN A 12 13.04 -25.70 25.61
N VAL A 13 13.16 -24.54 24.97
CA VAL A 13 12.20 -23.92 24.04
C VAL A 13 11.00 -23.27 24.76
N ARG A 14 10.75 -21.98 24.50
CA ARG A 14 9.46 -21.33 24.82
C ARG A 14 8.32 -22.32 24.49
N SER A 15 7.33 -22.49 25.36
CA SER A 15 6.25 -23.42 25.04
C SER A 15 5.61 -23.02 23.71
N THR A 16 5.13 -23.97 22.90
CA THR A 16 4.48 -23.66 21.61
C THR A 16 3.42 -22.56 21.76
N GLN A 17 2.68 -22.59 22.87
CA GLN A 17 1.69 -21.58 23.26
C GLN A 17 2.30 -20.18 23.47
N GLN A 18 3.48 -20.09 24.08
CA GLN A 18 4.20 -18.82 24.24
C GLN A 18 4.69 -18.28 22.89
N ILE A 19 5.14 -19.16 21.99
CA ILE A 19 5.57 -18.75 20.64
C ILE A 19 4.37 -18.22 19.84
N GLU A 20 3.22 -18.91 19.91
CA GLU A 20 1.99 -18.47 19.26
C GLU A 20 1.50 -17.13 19.82
N ALA A 21 1.55 -16.95 21.14
CA ALA A 21 1.21 -15.70 21.79
C ALA A 21 2.14 -14.55 21.37
N ASP A 22 3.45 -14.79 21.31
CA ASP A 22 4.44 -13.82 20.85
C ASP A 22 4.23 -13.45 19.37
N ILE A 23 3.93 -14.43 18.51
CA ILE A 23 3.62 -14.19 17.10
C ILE A 23 2.35 -13.36 16.95
N ALA A 24 1.29 -13.69 17.70
CA ALA A 24 0.03 -12.95 17.67
C ALA A 24 0.23 -11.49 18.12
N ALA A 25 0.96 -11.29 19.22
CA ALA A 25 1.28 -9.96 19.73
C ALA A 25 2.15 -9.16 18.74
N THR A 26 3.09 -9.83 18.06
CA THR A 26 3.94 -9.20 17.04
C THR A 26 3.13 -8.83 15.79
N ARG A 27 2.23 -9.70 15.33
CA ARG A 27 1.31 -9.40 14.22
C ARG A 27 0.39 -8.23 14.53
N ALA A 28 -0.14 -8.16 15.75
CA ALA A 28 -0.99 -7.03 16.17
C ALA A 28 -0.22 -5.70 16.14
N ARG A 29 1.02 -5.68 16.64
CA ARG A 29 1.90 -4.51 16.57
C ARG A 29 2.22 -4.11 15.13
N LEU A 30 2.57 -5.08 14.28
CA LEU A 30 2.84 -4.83 12.87
C LEU A 30 1.62 -4.27 12.13
N ALA A 31 0.44 -4.83 12.35
CA ALA A 31 -0.81 -4.34 11.76
C ALA A 31 -1.06 -2.87 12.16
N SER A 32 -0.90 -2.54 13.44
CA SER A 32 -1.02 -1.16 13.93
C SER A 32 0.00 -0.23 13.29
N THR A 33 1.26 -0.64 13.15
CA THR A 33 2.29 0.18 12.50
C THR A 33 2.02 0.35 11.01
N VAL A 34 1.51 -0.67 10.33
CA VAL A 34 1.15 -0.60 8.91
C VAL A 34 -0.02 0.33 8.68
N ASP A 35 -1.08 0.27 9.50
CA ASP A 35 -2.21 1.20 9.41
C ASP A 35 -1.75 2.65 9.63
N GLU A 36 -0.88 2.91 10.61
CA GLU A 36 -0.31 4.25 10.83
C GLU A 36 0.56 4.70 9.65
N LEU A 37 1.32 3.79 9.02
CA LEU A 37 2.08 4.09 7.81
C LEU A 37 1.17 4.40 6.62
N VAL A 38 0.06 3.67 6.47
CA VAL A 38 -0.92 3.89 5.40
C VAL A 38 -1.59 5.26 5.57
N ASP A 39 -1.94 5.63 6.79
CA ASP A 39 -2.52 6.95 7.10
C ASP A 39 -1.50 8.09 6.95
N ARG A 40 -0.26 7.90 7.44
CA ARG A 40 0.79 8.93 7.39
C ARG A 40 1.40 9.09 6.00
N ALA A 41 1.44 8.02 5.19
CA ALA A 41 1.80 8.07 3.78
C ALA A 41 0.65 8.71 2.98
N HIS A 42 0.27 9.93 3.32
CA HIS A 42 -0.84 10.69 2.78
C HIS A 42 -0.83 10.62 1.25
N PRO A 43 -1.62 9.71 0.63
CA PRO A 43 -1.59 9.54 -0.81
C PRO A 43 -2.07 10.83 -1.47
N LYS A 44 -2.94 11.58 -0.78
CA LYS A 44 -3.44 12.90 -1.19
C LYS A 44 -2.32 13.92 -1.48
N ASN A 45 -1.18 13.87 -0.79
CA ASN A 45 -0.11 14.85 -0.98
C ASN A 45 0.86 14.45 -2.09
N VAL A 46 1.10 13.14 -2.26
CA VAL A 46 1.87 12.61 -3.40
C VAL A 46 1.06 12.77 -4.69
N VAL A 47 -0.23 12.41 -4.65
CA VAL A 47 -1.18 12.57 -5.76
C VAL A 47 -1.33 14.03 -6.13
N LYS A 48 -1.46 14.98 -5.19
CA LYS A 48 -1.56 16.41 -5.54
C LYS A 48 -0.34 16.89 -6.32
N ARG A 49 0.89 16.55 -5.90
CA ARG A 49 2.11 16.94 -6.63
C ARG A 49 2.20 16.27 -8.00
N GLN A 50 1.82 14.99 -8.09
CA GLN A 50 1.80 14.28 -9.37
C GLN A 50 0.70 14.75 -10.31
N VAL A 51 -0.46 15.16 -9.80
CA VAL A 51 -1.57 15.72 -10.60
C VAL A 51 -1.18 17.10 -11.15
N GLU A 52 -0.55 17.95 -10.35
CA GLU A 52 -0.07 19.25 -10.85
C GLU A 52 1.06 19.08 -11.90
N GLN A 53 1.97 18.12 -11.71
CA GLN A 53 2.96 17.78 -12.74
C GLN A 53 2.33 17.16 -14.00
N ALA A 54 1.34 16.28 -13.85
CA ALA A 54 0.64 15.67 -14.98
C ALA A 54 -0.19 16.69 -15.76
N LYS A 55 -0.82 17.67 -15.09
CA LYS A 55 -1.49 18.80 -15.75
C LYS A 55 -0.50 19.62 -16.58
N ALA A 56 0.67 19.96 -16.03
CA ALA A 56 1.69 20.71 -16.77
C ALA A 56 2.21 19.96 -18.02
N GLN A 57 2.18 18.62 -18.01
CA GLN A 57 2.60 17.80 -19.14
C GLN A 57 1.51 17.60 -20.21
N VAL A 58 0.26 17.95 -19.92
CA VAL A 58 -0.92 17.72 -20.78
C VAL A 58 -1.45 19.02 -21.42
N PHE A 59 -1.10 20.20 -20.88
CA PHE A 59 -1.54 21.49 -21.42
C PHE A 59 -0.38 22.28 -22.05
N ASP A 60 -0.46 22.54 -23.35
CA ASP A 60 0.38 23.51 -24.07
C ASP A 60 -0.38 24.85 -24.16
N GLU A 61 0.33 25.97 -24.10
CA GLU A 61 -0.17 27.33 -23.82
C GLU A 61 -0.96 27.99 -24.97
N ARG A 62 -1.22 27.29 -26.09
CA ARG A 62 -1.57 27.98 -27.35
C ARG A 62 -2.98 27.79 -27.88
N GLY A 63 -3.90 27.15 -27.16
CA GLY A 63 -5.32 27.14 -27.57
C GLY A 63 -5.63 26.57 -28.96
N GLU A 64 -4.65 25.97 -29.66
CA GLU A 64 -4.79 25.39 -30.99
C GLU A 64 -4.77 23.86 -30.85
N LEU A 65 -5.94 23.31 -30.54
CA LEU A 65 -6.21 21.89 -30.68
C LEU A 65 -6.10 21.54 -32.18
N ARG A 66 -4.96 20.99 -32.60
CA ARG A 66 -4.94 20.21 -33.86
C ARG A 66 -5.97 19.10 -33.68
N THR A 67 -7.08 19.16 -34.42
CA THR A 67 -8.21 18.22 -34.36
C THR A 67 -7.77 16.76 -34.49
N GLN A 68 -6.61 16.51 -35.12
CA GLN A 68 -5.95 15.21 -35.22
C GLN A 68 -5.50 14.58 -33.87
N LYS A 69 -5.39 15.34 -32.77
CA LYS A 69 -4.88 14.83 -31.48
C LYS A 69 -5.94 14.68 -30.38
N LEU A 70 -7.20 15.08 -30.63
CA LEU A 70 -8.30 14.94 -29.67
C LEU A 70 -8.64 13.49 -29.33
N ILE A 71 -8.55 12.58 -30.31
CA ILE A 71 -8.79 11.14 -30.12
C ILE A 71 -7.74 10.53 -29.19
N ALA A 72 -6.48 10.96 -29.31
CA ALA A 72 -5.39 10.43 -28.49
C ALA A 72 -5.52 10.83 -27.02
N VAL A 73 -5.92 12.08 -26.76
CA VAL A 73 -6.18 12.55 -25.39
C VAL A 73 -7.42 11.89 -24.81
N GLY A 74 -8.50 11.76 -25.58
CA GLY A 74 -9.72 11.06 -25.16
C GLY A 74 -9.46 9.58 -24.83
N GLY A 75 -8.71 8.88 -25.67
CA GLY A 75 -8.31 7.49 -25.45
C GLY A 75 -7.45 7.31 -24.20
N ALA A 76 -6.52 8.23 -23.94
CA ALA A 76 -5.69 8.19 -22.74
C ALA A 76 -6.54 8.35 -21.45
N VAL A 77 -7.48 9.31 -21.43
CA VAL A 77 -8.37 9.52 -20.28
C VAL A 77 -9.25 8.29 -20.03
N VAL A 78 -9.88 7.75 -21.08
CA VAL A 78 -10.72 6.55 -20.97
C VAL A 78 -9.90 5.34 -20.52
N GLY A 79 -8.70 5.16 -21.05
CA GLY A 79 -7.79 4.08 -20.65
C GLY A 79 -7.38 4.17 -19.18
N VAL A 80 -7.02 5.36 -18.69
CA VAL A 80 -6.65 5.58 -17.29
C VAL A 80 -7.84 5.36 -16.36
N VAL A 81 -9.02 5.90 -16.69
CA VAL A 81 -10.24 5.70 -15.90
C VAL A 81 -10.62 4.23 -15.85
N GLY A 82 -10.58 3.53 -16.99
CA GLY A 82 -10.84 2.09 -17.07
C GLY A 82 -9.86 1.28 -16.22
N MET A 83 -8.56 1.58 -16.29
CA MET A 83 -7.51 0.94 -15.49
C MET A 83 -7.73 1.16 -13.99
N LEU A 84 -8.04 2.38 -13.56
CA LEU A 84 -8.31 2.69 -12.16
C LEU A 84 -9.55 1.97 -11.63
N LEU A 85 -10.62 1.91 -12.42
CA LEU A 85 -11.82 1.16 -12.07
C LEU A 85 -11.53 -0.35 -11.97
N MET A 86 -10.69 -0.89 -12.84
CA MET A 86 -10.26 -2.29 -12.79
C MET A 86 -9.47 -2.59 -11.51
N ILE A 87 -8.48 -1.76 -11.19
CA ILE A 87 -7.70 -1.87 -9.94
C ILE A 87 -8.63 -1.76 -8.73
N ARG A 88 -9.53 -0.77 -8.70
CA ARG A 88 -10.52 -0.59 -7.62
C ARG A 88 -11.42 -1.81 -7.47
N ARG A 89 -11.81 -2.44 -8.59
CA ARG A 89 -12.63 -3.66 -8.59
C ARG A 89 -11.86 -4.92 -8.21
N LEU A 90 -10.53 -4.96 -8.35
CA LEU A 90 -9.68 -6.05 -7.85
C LEU A 90 -9.41 -5.92 -6.35
N VAL A 91 -9.18 -4.70 -5.86
CA VAL A 91 -8.86 -4.44 -4.45
C VAL A 91 -10.11 -4.46 -3.56
N GLY A 92 -11.24 -3.87 -3.99
CA GLY A 92 -12.48 -3.81 -3.21
C GLY A 92 -13.33 -5.09 -3.23
N ARG A 93 -12.76 -6.22 -3.68
CA ARG A 93 -13.45 -7.53 -3.76
C ARG A 93 -12.98 -8.52 -2.68
N ARG A 94 -12.13 -8.06 -1.78
CA ARG A 94 -11.72 -8.76 -0.54
C ARG A 94 -12.48 -8.13 0.61
#